data_AF-A0A6L3KSX9-F1
#
_entry.id   AF-A0A6L3KSX9-F1
#
_cell.length_a   1.000
_cell.length_b   1.000
_cell.length_c   1.000
_cell.angle_alpha   90.00
_cell.angle_beta   90.00
_cell.angle_gamma   90.00
#
_symmetry.space_group_name_H-M   'P 1'
#
loop_
_entity.id
_entity.type
_entity.pdbx_description
1 polymer ?
#
loop_
_entity_poly.entity_id
_entity_poly.type
_entity_poly.pdbx_seq_one_letter_code
_entity_poly.pdbx_strand_id
1 'polypeptide(L)'
;MNKMEECFMNDTIYKCLLKAEMQAFLGEVLAKGYQAKHIRSVLKEFDEFMVAHYKSMKTVTLDMYDEWFETNIRLDKHTIYQKSTVLIRFFKYLVSIGHECSIPPTPRWFRNDYIPHIYTHEEISRLLSACDSLRLKENVPSSCLMAIPAIVRTLYSTGIRIGEALSIRNIDVDFDCHCISLNKTKNGRQRLVPINESLENVLRQYISYRNKIPLDGIVSNESFLFVNGLGNKIPKCSVSRWFIIALEMAGIRYNGNGKGPRLHDLRHTAAVRAFENLVSSGKDPYSCIPQVALFLGHTSYKQSEYYLRLTAAMHPNLIKMDDSVVGDIIKINKILEYNEKQKIKEGELY
;
A
#
# COMPACT_ATOMS: atom_id res chain seq x y z
N MET A 1 -14.10 -0.62 29.42
CA MET A 1 -12.90 -1.23 28.81
C MET A 1 -13.18 -1.40 27.33
N ASN A 2 -12.43 -0.68 26.50
CA ASN A 2 -12.78 -0.47 25.10
C ASN A 2 -12.25 -1.65 24.27
N LYS A 3 -13.03 -2.22 23.33
CA LYS A 3 -12.58 -3.30 22.42
C LYS A 3 -11.35 -2.93 21.57
N MET A 4 -10.96 -1.65 21.54
CA MET A 4 -9.69 -1.21 20.97
C MET A 4 -8.48 -1.61 21.82
N GLU A 5 -8.60 -1.74 23.14
CA GLU A 5 -7.50 -2.14 24.05
C GLU A 5 -7.23 -3.65 23.97
N GLU A 6 -8.25 -4.48 23.76
CA GLU A 6 -8.09 -5.95 23.59
C GLU A 6 -7.31 -6.34 22.33
N CYS A 7 -7.27 -5.48 21.30
CA CYS A 7 -6.53 -5.75 20.07
C CYS A 7 -5.03 -5.38 20.15
N PHE A 8 -4.59 -4.72 21.23
CA PHE A 8 -3.17 -4.35 21.43
C PHE A 8 -2.33 -5.47 22.06
N MET A 9 -2.96 -6.50 22.61
CA MET A 9 -2.32 -7.63 23.31
C MET A 9 -2.37 -8.95 22.53
N ASN A 10 -2.04 -8.95 21.24
CA ASN A 10 -1.32 -10.12 20.73
C ASN A 10 0.14 -9.96 21.21
N ASP A 11 0.37 -10.30 22.48
CA ASP A 11 1.69 -10.35 23.08
C ASP A 11 2.46 -11.41 22.34
N THR A 12 3.25 -10.96 21.37
CA THR A 12 4.23 -11.81 20.72
C THR A 12 5.23 -12.19 21.80
N ILE A 13 5.11 -13.42 22.32
CA ILE A 13 5.99 -13.90 23.38
C ILE A 13 7.35 -14.20 22.75
N TYR A 14 8.34 -13.36 23.07
CA TYR A 14 9.75 -13.59 22.77
C TYR A 14 10.37 -14.49 23.83
N LYS A 15 11.27 -15.38 23.40
CA LYS A 15 11.84 -16.46 24.22
C LYS A 15 13.35 -16.34 24.42
N CYS A 16 14.06 -15.67 23.52
CA CYS A 16 15.50 -15.45 23.64
C CYS A 16 15.86 -14.53 24.83
N LEU A 17 17.15 -14.43 25.15
CA LEU A 17 17.64 -13.58 26.23
C LEU A 17 17.46 -12.07 25.97
N LEU A 18 17.17 -11.68 24.72
CA LEU A 18 16.89 -10.30 24.30
C LEU A 18 15.39 -9.93 24.34
N LYS A 19 14.55 -10.79 24.93
CA LYS A 19 13.08 -10.60 24.93
C LYS A 19 12.64 -9.26 25.56
N ALA A 20 13.31 -8.80 26.61
CA ALA A 20 12.96 -7.56 27.29
C ALA A 20 13.31 -6.36 26.41
N GLU A 21 14.46 -6.42 25.75
CA GLU A 21 14.96 -5.41 24.84
C GLU A 21 14.09 -5.33 23.57
N MET A 22 13.64 -6.46 23.02
CA MET A 22 12.67 -6.52 21.92
C MET A 22 11.33 -5.87 22.28
N GLN A 23 10.82 -6.15 23.48
CA GLN A 23 9.57 -5.56 23.98
C GLN A 23 9.72 -4.04 24.18
N ALA A 24 10.83 -3.60 24.78
CA ALA A 24 11.12 -2.18 25.00
C ALA A 24 11.26 -1.41 23.68
N PHE A 25 11.99 -1.97 22.70
CA PHE A 25 12.11 -1.39 21.36
C PHE A 25 10.74 -1.23 20.66
N LEU A 26 9.87 -2.24 20.77
CA LEU A 26 8.50 -2.14 20.25
C LEU A 26 7.68 -1.07 20.97
N GLY A 27 7.84 -0.95 22.28
CA GLY A 27 7.24 0.12 23.08
C GLY A 27 7.63 1.50 22.55
N GLU A 28 8.91 1.74 22.27
CA GLU A 28 9.39 3.01 21.72
C GLU A 28 8.83 3.30 20.32
N VAL A 29 8.78 2.29 19.45
CA VAL A 29 8.19 2.42 18.10
C VAL A 29 6.71 2.84 18.20
N LEU A 30 5.95 2.20 19.10
CA LEU A 30 4.54 2.47 19.30
C LEU A 30 4.32 3.85 19.94
N ALA A 31 5.15 4.24 20.90
CA ALA A 31 5.10 5.56 21.53
C ALA A 31 5.33 6.70 20.52
N LYS A 32 6.14 6.45 19.47
CA LYS A 32 6.33 7.37 18.33
C LYS A 32 5.16 7.37 17.34
N GLY A 33 4.11 6.59 17.58
CA GLY A 33 2.90 6.52 16.73
C GLY A 33 3.05 5.64 15.49
N TYR A 34 4.12 4.84 15.38
CA TYR A 34 4.31 3.96 14.22
C TYR A 34 3.57 2.63 14.35
N GLN A 35 3.08 2.11 13.23
CA GLN A 35 2.53 0.76 13.15
C GLN A 35 3.65 -0.29 13.26
N ALA A 36 3.57 -1.17 14.26
CA ALA A 36 4.65 -2.13 14.57
C ALA A 36 4.42 -3.56 14.05
N LYS A 37 3.36 -3.83 13.28
CA LYS A 37 3.00 -5.21 12.86
C LYS A 37 4.14 -5.94 12.14
N HIS A 38 4.77 -5.29 11.16
CA HIS A 38 5.89 -5.89 10.42
C HIS A 38 7.12 -6.06 11.32
N ILE A 39 7.41 -5.07 12.17
CA ILE A 39 8.54 -5.11 13.12
C ILE A 39 8.38 -6.28 14.09
N ARG A 40 7.18 -6.47 14.67
CA ARG A 40 6.87 -7.61 15.55
C ARG A 40 7.17 -8.95 14.87
N SER A 41 6.76 -9.10 13.61
CA SER A 41 6.99 -10.32 12.82
C SER A 41 8.47 -10.60 12.60
N VAL A 42 9.25 -9.59 12.21
CA VAL A 42 10.69 -9.77 11.96
C VAL A 42 11.45 -10.05 13.25
N LEU A 43 11.13 -9.35 14.34
CA LEU A 43 11.71 -9.65 15.65
C LEU A 43 11.36 -11.05 16.13
N LYS A 44 10.17 -11.57 15.78
CA LYS A 44 9.79 -12.93 16.14
C LYS A 44 10.59 -13.99 15.39
N GLU A 45 10.80 -13.79 14.09
CA GLU A 45 11.68 -14.67 13.30
C GLU A 45 13.12 -14.65 13.84
N PHE A 46 13.63 -13.48 14.21
CA PHE A 46 14.96 -13.36 14.81
C PHE A 46 15.03 -13.97 16.23
N ASP A 47 13.99 -13.81 17.04
CA ASP A 47 13.86 -14.48 18.34
C ASP A 47 13.93 -16.01 18.20
N GLU A 48 13.21 -16.58 17.24
CA GLU A 48 13.22 -18.01 16.97
C GLU A 48 14.60 -18.50 16.50
N PHE A 49 15.27 -17.72 15.64
CA PHE A 49 16.64 -18.00 15.23
C PHE A 49 17.62 -18.00 16.42
N MET A 50 17.57 -16.96 17.28
CA MET A 50 18.44 -16.87 18.45
C MET A 50 18.19 -18.01 19.44
N VAL A 51 16.93 -18.44 19.62
CA VAL A 51 16.61 -19.59 20.49
C VAL A 51 17.16 -20.89 19.93
N ALA A 52 17.12 -21.07 18.60
CA ALA A 52 17.57 -22.29 17.95
C ALA A 52 19.11 -22.43 17.92
N HIS A 53 19.83 -21.34 17.68
CA HIS A 53 21.28 -21.37 17.43
C HIS A 53 22.11 -20.82 18.59
N TYR A 54 21.58 -19.90 19.41
CA TYR A 54 22.35 -19.12 20.39
C TYR A 54 21.59 -18.89 21.72
N LYS A 55 20.97 -19.95 22.24
CA LYS A 55 20.02 -19.92 23.38
C LYS A 55 20.51 -19.15 24.63
N SER A 56 21.81 -19.14 24.90
CA SER A 56 22.43 -18.53 26.07
C SER A 56 23.20 -17.23 25.78
N MET A 57 23.11 -16.70 24.56
CA MET A 57 23.83 -15.48 24.17
C MET A 57 22.94 -14.25 24.32
N LYS A 58 23.49 -13.20 24.92
CA LYS A 58 22.86 -11.88 25.03
C LYS A 58 23.51 -10.83 24.12
N THR A 59 24.70 -11.12 23.60
CA THR A 59 25.38 -10.30 22.60
C THR A 59 25.02 -10.75 21.19
N VAL A 60 25.07 -9.83 20.23
CA VAL A 60 24.83 -10.12 18.81
C VAL A 60 26.08 -9.71 18.04
N THR A 61 26.71 -10.67 17.35
CA THR A 61 27.89 -10.43 16.51
C THR A 61 27.52 -10.35 15.03
N LEU A 62 28.47 -9.96 14.17
CA LEU A 62 28.26 -9.96 12.71
C LEU A 62 28.00 -11.37 12.18
N ASP A 63 28.76 -12.37 12.64
CA ASP A 63 28.60 -13.77 12.21
C ASP A 63 27.18 -14.29 12.50
N MET A 64 26.62 -13.95 13.67
CA MET A 64 25.24 -14.31 14.02
C MET A 64 24.20 -13.68 13.08
N TYR A 65 24.43 -12.43 12.67
CA TYR A 65 23.57 -11.75 11.70
C TYR A 65 23.71 -12.37 10.31
N ASP A 66 24.93 -12.68 9.87
CA ASP A 66 25.18 -13.28 8.57
C ASP A 66 24.55 -14.68 8.49
N GLU A 67 24.65 -15.50 9.54
CA GLU A 67 23.94 -16.77 9.64
C GLU A 67 22.41 -16.59 9.54
N TRP A 68 21.83 -15.61 10.25
CA TRP A 68 20.40 -15.29 10.13
C TRP A 68 20.04 -14.83 8.71
N PHE A 69 20.89 -14.00 8.08
CA PHE A 69 20.68 -13.48 6.74
C PHE A 69 20.65 -14.61 5.70
N GLU A 70 21.55 -15.58 5.81
CA GLU A 70 21.61 -16.77 4.95
C GLU A 70 20.33 -17.63 5.06
N THR A 71 19.70 -17.72 6.24
CA THR A 71 18.39 -18.41 6.35
C THR A 71 17.29 -17.74 5.52
N ASN A 72 17.45 -16.46 5.16
CA ASN A 72 16.48 -15.66 4.42
C ASN A 72 16.86 -15.44 2.95
N ILE A 73 18.00 -15.94 2.47
CA ILE A 73 18.55 -15.60 1.14
C ILE A 73 17.65 -16.01 -0.04
N ARG A 74 16.76 -16.98 0.17
CA ARG A 74 15.78 -17.43 -0.84
C ARG A 74 14.57 -16.49 -0.99
N LEU A 75 14.42 -15.52 -0.10
CA LEU A 75 13.35 -14.53 -0.17
C LEU A 75 13.60 -13.52 -1.29
N ASP A 76 12.53 -12.85 -1.70
CA ASP A 76 12.65 -11.71 -2.61
C ASP A 76 13.58 -10.62 -2.03
N LYS A 77 14.37 -9.99 -2.90
CA LYS A 77 15.42 -9.02 -2.53
C LYS A 77 14.87 -7.83 -1.73
N HIS A 78 13.66 -7.37 -2.05
CA HIS A 78 13.04 -6.29 -1.31
C HIS A 78 12.56 -6.77 0.06
N THR A 79 12.08 -8.01 0.16
CA THR A 79 11.67 -8.61 1.43
C THR A 79 12.85 -8.75 2.40
N ILE A 80 13.97 -9.33 1.96
CA ILE A 80 15.17 -9.45 2.81
C ILE A 80 15.71 -8.07 3.21
N TYR A 81 15.74 -7.11 2.28
CA TYR A 81 16.12 -5.72 2.57
C TYR A 81 15.26 -5.11 3.69
N GLN A 82 13.94 -5.29 3.65
CA GLN A 82 13.03 -4.79 4.69
C GLN A 82 13.30 -5.44 6.05
N LYS A 83 13.48 -6.77 6.08
CA LYS A 83 13.78 -7.49 7.33
C LYS A 83 15.12 -7.04 7.92
N SER A 84 16.17 -6.97 7.10
CA SER A 84 17.49 -6.46 7.52
C SER A 84 17.42 -5.03 8.06
N THR A 85 16.65 -4.14 7.42
CA THR A 85 16.46 -2.77 7.90
C THR A 85 15.82 -2.72 9.29
N VAL A 86 14.88 -3.63 9.57
CA VAL A 86 14.28 -3.74 10.91
C VAL A 86 15.31 -4.20 11.94
N LEU A 87 16.10 -5.25 11.63
CA LEU A 87 17.11 -5.75 12.56
C LEU A 87 18.23 -4.75 12.80
N ILE A 88 18.73 -4.07 11.77
CA ILE A 88 19.73 -3.00 11.92
C ILE A 88 19.21 -1.91 12.85
N ARG A 89 17.93 -1.52 12.74
CA ARG A 89 17.33 -0.55 13.66
C ARG A 89 17.25 -1.07 15.09
N PHE A 90 16.94 -2.34 15.28
CA PHE A 90 16.94 -2.98 16.59
C PHE A 90 18.36 -3.07 17.19
N PHE A 91 19.37 -3.42 16.39
CA PHE A 91 20.77 -3.47 16.83
C PHE A 91 21.30 -2.09 17.20
N LYS A 92 20.96 -1.05 16.42
CA LYS A 92 21.23 0.35 16.80
C LYS A 92 20.58 0.72 18.14
N TYR A 93 19.37 0.24 18.39
CA TYR A 93 18.69 0.41 19.67
C TYR A 93 19.45 -0.31 20.81
N LEU A 94 19.88 -1.56 20.60
CA LEU A 94 20.68 -2.31 21.59
C LEU A 94 21.96 -1.57 21.98
N VAL A 95 22.69 -1.06 20.99
CA VAL A 95 23.90 -0.23 21.24
C VAL A 95 23.54 1.03 22.02
N SER A 96 22.44 1.70 21.68
CA SER A 96 22.04 2.95 22.37
C SER A 96 21.68 2.79 23.85
N ILE A 97 21.29 1.58 24.28
CA ILE A 97 21.00 1.26 25.68
C ILE A 97 22.17 0.52 26.38
N GLY A 98 23.34 0.46 25.73
CA GLY A 98 24.59 -0.04 26.32
C GLY A 98 24.87 -1.54 26.14
N HIS A 99 24.15 -2.24 25.26
CA HIS A 99 24.51 -3.63 24.92
C HIS A 99 25.68 -3.70 23.94
N GLU A 100 26.55 -4.69 24.15
CA GLU A 100 27.54 -5.09 23.16
C GLU A 100 26.86 -5.79 21.97
N CYS A 101 26.84 -5.09 20.83
CA CYS A 101 26.18 -5.53 19.61
C CYS A 101 26.94 -4.99 18.40
N SER A 102 27.23 -5.86 17.43
CA SER A 102 27.78 -5.45 16.13
C SER A 102 26.65 -5.04 15.18
N ILE A 103 26.83 -3.94 14.46
CA ILE A 103 25.83 -3.45 13.49
C ILE A 103 26.31 -3.83 12.08
N PRO A 104 25.56 -4.65 11.33
CA PRO A 104 25.93 -5.01 9.97
C PRO A 104 25.71 -3.81 9.03
N PRO A 105 26.44 -3.76 7.89
CA PRO A 105 26.20 -2.74 6.88
C PRO A 105 24.78 -2.85 6.34
N THR A 106 24.18 -1.71 6.02
CA THR A 106 22.84 -1.72 5.41
C THR A 106 22.92 -2.37 4.03
N PRO A 107 22.11 -3.41 3.74
CA PRO A 107 22.13 -4.06 2.44
C PRO A 107 21.83 -3.04 1.34
N ARG A 108 22.38 -3.24 0.13
CA ARG A 108 22.12 -2.31 -0.97
C ARG A 108 20.62 -2.29 -1.29
N TRP A 109 20.07 -1.09 -1.45
CA TRP A 109 18.69 -0.91 -1.88
C TRP A 109 18.47 -1.58 -3.24
N PHE A 110 17.51 -2.50 -3.31
CA PHE A 110 17.08 -3.09 -4.56
C PHE A 110 15.98 -2.24 -5.19
N ARG A 111 16.20 -1.72 -6.40
CA ARG A 111 15.13 -1.05 -7.16
C ARG A 111 14.15 -2.11 -7.63
N ASN A 112 12.86 -1.85 -7.41
CA ASN A 112 11.81 -2.70 -7.94
C ASN A 112 11.61 -2.37 -9.42
N ASP A 113 12.00 -3.29 -10.30
CA ASP A 113 11.88 -3.12 -11.76
C ASP A 113 10.45 -3.34 -12.28
N TYR A 114 9.47 -3.52 -11.39
CA TYR A 114 8.08 -3.68 -11.79
C TYR A 114 7.55 -2.42 -12.49
N ILE A 115 7.13 -2.61 -13.74
CA ILE A 115 6.43 -1.59 -14.53
C ILE A 115 4.92 -1.79 -14.32
N PRO A 116 4.19 -0.78 -13.80
CA PRO A 116 2.74 -0.83 -13.67
C PRO A 116 2.03 -1.06 -15.00
N HIS A 117 1.03 -1.95 -14.97
CA HIS A 117 0.13 -2.13 -16.10
C HIS A 117 -0.87 -0.98 -16.17
N ILE A 118 -0.77 -0.13 -17.19
CA ILE A 118 -1.75 0.93 -17.41
C ILE A 118 -2.86 0.42 -18.31
N TYR A 119 -4.03 0.19 -17.72
CA TYR A 119 -5.18 -0.34 -18.44
C TYR A 119 -5.67 0.61 -19.55
N THR A 120 -5.96 0.06 -20.72
CA THR A 120 -6.64 0.78 -21.80
C THR A 120 -8.13 0.98 -21.49
N HIS A 121 -8.81 1.86 -22.24
CA HIS A 121 -10.26 2.06 -22.08
C HIS A 121 -11.04 0.76 -22.34
N GLU A 122 -10.62 0.00 -23.35
CA GLU A 122 -11.22 -1.28 -23.72
C GLU A 122 -10.96 -2.34 -22.64
N GLU A 123 -9.75 -2.38 -22.08
CA GLU A 123 -9.42 -3.27 -20.97
C GLU A 123 -10.27 -2.97 -19.73
N ILE A 124 -10.40 -1.69 -19.36
CA ILE A 124 -11.27 -1.29 -18.24
C ILE A 124 -12.73 -1.66 -18.54
N SER A 125 -13.23 -1.41 -19.74
CA SER A 125 -14.60 -1.76 -20.13
C SER A 125 -14.88 -3.26 -20.00
N ARG A 126 -13.97 -4.10 -20.51
CA ARG A 126 -14.07 -5.56 -20.36
C ARG A 126 -13.96 -6.01 -18.91
N LEU A 127 -13.06 -5.41 -18.13
CA LEU A 127 -12.86 -5.73 -16.72
C LEU A 127 -14.10 -5.40 -15.87
N LEU A 128 -14.71 -4.23 -16.09
CA LEU A 128 -15.93 -3.83 -15.40
C LEU A 128 -17.10 -4.74 -15.79
N SER A 129 -17.25 -5.06 -17.07
CA SER A 129 -18.27 -6.01 -17.57
C SER A 129 -18.08 -7.41 -16.98
N ALA A 130 -16.82 -7.86 -16.86
CA ALA A 130 -16.48 -9.14 -16.22
C ALA A 130 -16.87 -9.14 -14.74
N CYS A 131 -16.61 -8.05 -14.01
CA CYS A 131 -17.02 -7.91 -12.61
C CYS A 131 -18.53 -8.05 -12.43
N ASP A 132 -19.33 -7.43 -13.32
CA ASP A 132 -20.80 -7.49 -13.27
C ASP A 132 -21.34 -8.90 -13.63
N SER A 133 -20.56 -9.65 -14.41
CA SER A 133 -20.89 -11.00 -14.85
C SER A 133 -20.42 -12.09 -13.87
N LEU A 134 -19.70 -11.75 -12.82
CA LEU A 134 -19.25 -12.72 -11.82
C LEU A 134 -20.44 -13.42 -11.16
N ARG A 135 -20.34 -14.74 -11.00
CA ARG A 135 -21.35 -15.57 -10.34
C ARG A 135 -20.70 -16.49 -9.32
N LEU A 136 -21.42 -16.76 -8.24
CA LEU A 136 -21.08 -17.82 -7.31
C LEU A 136 -21.45 -19.16 -7.93
N LYS A 137 -20.57 -20.15 -7.81
CA LYS A 137 -20.90 -21.55 -8.15
C LYS A 137 -21.77 -22.19 -7.06
N GLU A 138 -21.59 -21.77 -5.82
CA GLU A 138 -22.28 -22.29 -4.63
C GLU A 138 -22.64 -21.14 -3.70
N ASN A 139 -23.66 -21.33 -2.86
CA ASN A 139 -24.06 -20.32 -1.89
C ASN A 139 -23.03 -20.25 -0.75
N VAL A 140 -22.21 -19.18 -0.75
CA VAL A 140 -21.17 -18.93 0.25
C VAL A 140 -21.48 -17.60 0.95
N PRO A 141 -22.13 -17.61 2.13
CA PRO A 141 -22.50 -16.39 2.84
C PRO A 141 -21.31 -15.46 3.15
N SER A 142 -20.12 -16.04 3.36
CA SER A 142 -18.89 -15.28 3.61
C SER A 142 -18.31 -14.60 2.36
N SER A 143 -18.91 -14.81 1.19
CA SER A 143 -18.48 -14.22 -0.08
C SER A 143 -18.66 -12.71 -0.09
N CYS A 144 -17.70 -12.03 -0.72
CA CYS A 144 -17.76 -10.59 -0.99
C CYS A 144 -18.22 -10.26 -2.42
N LEU A 145 -18.72 -11.25 -3.17
CA LEU A 145 -19.00 -11.11 -4.61
C LEU A 145 -19.88 -9.90 -4.94
N MET A 146 -20.94 -9.69 -4.16
CA MET A 146 -21.88 -8.56 -4.33
C MET A 146 -21.17 -7.20 -4.29
N ALA A 147 -20.08 -7.07 -3.53
CA ALA A 147 -19.35 -5.81 -3.40
C ALA A 147 -18.29 -5.61 -4.50
N ILE A 148 -17.90 -6.65 -5.25
CA ILE A 148 -16.79 -6.58 -6.21
C ILE A 148 -17.01 -5.51 -7.29
N PRO A 149 -18.18 -5.44 -7.98
CA PRO A 149 -18.43 -4.40 -8.97
C PRO A 149 -18.25 -2.97 -8.44
N ALA A 150 -18.73 -2.71 -7.22
CA ALA A 150 -18.66 -1.39 -6.59
C ALA A 150 -17.24 -1.07 -6.10
N ILE A 151 -16.53 -2.04 -5.52
CA ILE A 151 -15.14 -1.87 -5.07
C ILE A 151 -14.22 -1.55 -6.26
N VAL A 152 -14.30 -2.33 -7.35
CA VAL A 152 -13.42 -2.14 -8.52
C VAL A 152 -13.65 -0.77 -9.16
N ARG A 153 -14.91 -0.37 -9.35
CA ARG A 153 -15.24 0.98 -9.86
C ARG A 153 -14.77 2.08 -8.92
N THR A 154 -14.94 1.92 -7.61
CA THR A 154 -14.41 2.88 -6.62
C THR A 154 -12.90 3.05 -6.78
N LEU A 155 -12.14 1.95 -6.85
CA LEU A 155 -10.68 2.00 -7.00
C LEU A 155 -10.24 2.68 -8.31
N TYR A 156 -10.92 2.37 -9.41
CA TYR A 156 -10.62 2.93 -10.71
C TYR A 156 -10.95 4.43 -10.79
N SER A 157 -12.17 4.81 -10.42
CA SER A 157 -12.65 6.19 -10.55
C SER A 157 -11.96 7.17 -9.60
N THR A 158 -11.54 6.69 -8.42
CA THR A 158 -11.00 7.57 -7.37
C THR A 158 -9.49 7.41 -7.13
N GLY A 159 -8.88 6.36 -7.68
CA GLY A 159 -7.47 6.06 -7.45
C GLY A 159 -7.10 5.75 -6.00
N ILE A 160 -8.06 5.53 -5.08
CA ILE A 160 -7.77 5.26 -3.67
C ILE A 160 -7.11 3.88 -3.49
N ARG A 161 -6.40 3.68 -2.39
CA ARG A 161 -5.79 2.38 -2.09
C ARG A 161 -6.87 1.39 -1.66
N ILE A 162 -6.69 0.10 -1.97
CA ILE A 162 -7.61 -0.96 -1.50
C ILE A 162 -7.83 -0.97 0.02
N GLY A 163 -6.79 -0.67 0.81
CA GLY A 163 -6.94 -0.55 2.27
C GLY A 163 -7.79 0.63 2.71
N GLU A 164 -7.74 1.75 1.96
CA GLU A 164 -8.60 2.92 2.16
C GLU A 164 -10.04 2.55 1.79
N ALA A 165 -10.25 1.99 0.59
CA ALA A 165 -11.56 1.56 0.10
C ALA A 165 -12.28 0.61 1.09
N LEU A 166 -11.58 -0.45 1.54
CA LEU A 166 -12.15 -1.43 2.46
C LEU A 166 -12.37 -0.91 3.88
N SER A 167 -11.89 0.30 4.20
CA SER A 167 -12.07 0.92 5.51
C SER A 167 -13.10 2.06 5.50
N ILE A 168 -13.71 2.36 4.35
CA ILE A 168 -14.83 3.30 4.23
C ILE A 168 -16.00 2.77 5.06
N ARG A 169 -16.60 3.65 5.88
CA ARG A 169 -17.85 3.42 6.60
C ARG A 169 -19.02 4.10 5.90
N ASN A 170 -20.24 3.76 6.29
CA ASN A 170 -21.44 4.39 5.72
C ASN A 170 -21.43 5.91 5.90
N ILE A 171 -21.02 6.43 7.06
CA ILE A 171 -20.91 7.87 7.34
C ILE A 171 -19.86 8.60 6.50
N ASP A 172 -18.90 7.86 5.94
CA ASP A 172 -17.80 8.45 5.19
C ASP A 172 -18.22 8.79 3.74
N VAL A 173 -19.41 8.38 3.27
CA VAL A 173 -19.92 8.67 1.92
C VAL A 173 -20.98 9.76 2.00
N ASP A 174 -20.69 10.90 1.36
CA ASP A 174 -21.61 12.02 1.26
C ASP A 174 -22.06 12.17 -0.20
N PHE A 175 -23.31 11.81 -0.47
CA PHE A 175 -23.88 11.90 -1.81
C PHE A 175 -24.39 13.31 -2.14
N ASP A 176 -24.62 14.17 -1.15
CA ASP A 176 -25.03 15.56 -1.39
C ASP A 176 -23.82 16.39 -1.81
N CYS A 177 -22.65 16.11 -1.21
CA CYS A 177 -21.37 16.70 -1.56
C CYS A 177 -20.60 15.92 -2.63
N HIS A 178 -21.17 14.84 -3.18
CA HIS A 178 -20.53 13.93 -4.14
C HIS A 178 -19.08 13.56 -3.78
N CYS A 179 -18.84 13.16 -2.52
CA CYS A 179 -17.49 12.82 -2.06
C CYS A 179 -17.44 11.70 -1.01
N ILE A 180 -16.23 11.15 -0.85
CA ILE A 180 -15.90 10.16 0.18
C ILE A 180 -14.82 10.73 1.10
N SER A 181 -15.09 10.71 2.40
CA SER A 181 -14.17 11.10 3.47
C SER A 181 -13.24 9.95 3.86
N LEU A 182 -11.95 10.05 3.52
CA LEU A 182 -10.97 9.03 3.90
C LEU A 182 -10.32 9.35 5.24
N ASN A 183 -10.85 8.74 6.31
CA ASN A 183 -10.40 8.98 7.68
C ASN A 183 -9.18 8.14 8.11
N LYS A 184 -9.04 6.92 7.58
CA LYS A 184 -7.92 6.00 7.88
C LYS A 184 -7.04 5.78 6.66
N THR A 185 -6.10 6.69 6.42
CA THR A 185 -5.14 6.56 5.31
C THR A 185 -3.80 5.98 5.80
N LYS A 186 -3.04 5.35 4.89
CA LYS A 186 -1.70 4.80 5.17
C LYS A 186 -0.76 5.85 5.81
N ASN A 187 -1.02 7.13 5.55
CA ASN A 187 -0.18 8.25 5.97
C ASN A 187 -0.80 9.06 7.13
N GLY A 188 -1.93 8.61 7.71
CA GLY A 188 -2.59 9.27 8.84
C GLY A 188 -3.22 10.63 8.52
N ARG A 189 -3.35 11.00 7.24
CA ARG A 189 -3.96 12.26 6.80
C ARG A 189 -5.37 12.02 6.27
N GLN A 190 -6.33 12.79 6.75
CA GLN A 190 -7.68 12.80 6.22
C GLN A 190 -7.69 13.50 4.86
N ARG A 191 -8.48 13.00 3.90
CA ARG A 191 -8.73 13.68 2.63
C ARG A 191 -10.12 13.38 2.10
N LEU A 192 -10.71 14.35 1.41
CA LEU A 192 -11.93 14.17 0.63
C LEU A 192 -11.56 13.67 -0.77
N VAL A 193 -12.36 12.76 -1.28
CA VAL A 193 -12.21 12.16 -2.60
C VAL A 193 -13.50 12.36 -3.37
N PRO A 194 -13.51 13.16 -4.45
CA PRO A 194 -14.71 13.37 -5.24
C PRO A 194 -15.13 12.06 -5.94
N ILE A 195 -16.44 11.85 -6.05
CA ILE A 195 -17.03 10.77 -6.84
C ILE A 195 -17.82 11.37 -8.01
N ASN A 196 -17.83 10.69 -9.14
CA ASN A 196 -18.64 11.09 -10.28
C ASN A 196 -20.01 10.40 -10.25
N GLU A 197 -20.95 10.91 -11.04
CA GLU A 197 -22.33 10.41 -11.11
C GLU A 197 -22.39 8.90 -11.44
N SER A 198 -21.53 8.43 -12.34
CA SER A 198 -21.45 7.02 -12.70
C SER A 198 -21.09 6.12 -11.51
N LEU A 199 -20.09 6.52 -10.70
CA LEU A 199 -19.71 5.79 -9.49
C LEU A 199 -20.81 5.89 -8.42
N GLU A 200 -21.42 7.06 -8.25
CA GLU A 200 -22.50 7.27 -7.31
C GLU A 200 -23.67 6.32 -7.56
N ASN A 201 -24.12 6.19 -8.82
CA ASN A 201 -25.18 5.27 -9.20
C ASN A 201 -24.86 3.82 -8.82
N VAL A 202 -23.61 3.39 -9.03
CA VAL A 202 -23.14 2.06 -8.64
C VAL A 202 -23.13 1.87 -7.13
N LEU A 203 -22.68 2.88 -6.37
CA LEU A 203 -22.65 2.83 -4.91
C LEU A 203 -24.06 2.77 -4.35
N ARG A 204 -25.00 3.59 -4.85
CA ARG A 204 -26.41 3.57 -4.46
C ARG A 204 -27.06 2.22 -4.75
N GLN A 205 -26.81 1.68 -5.94
CA GLN A 205 -27.29 0.34 -6.31
C GLN A 205 -26.74 -0.73 -5.36
N TYR A 206 -25.43 -0.75 -5.12
CA TYR A 206 -24.81 -1.67 -4.17
C TYR A 206 -25.41 -1.55 -2.77
N ILE A 207 -25.54 -0.33 -2.23
CA ILE A 207 -26.13 -0.07 -0.91
C ILE A 207 -27.58 -0.61 -0.86
N SER A 208 -28.37 -0.38 -1.91
CA SER A 208 -29.76 -0.84 -1.97
C SER A 208 -29.88 -2.37 -1.90
N TYR A 209 -28.98 -3.12 -2.54
CA TYR A 209 -28.96 -4.58 -2.47
C TYR A 209 -28.39 -5.07 -1.14
N ARG A 210 -27.30 -4.45 -0.67
CA ARG A 210 -26.67 -4.78 0.62
C ARG A 210 -27.64 -4.60 1.78
N ASN A 211 -28.43 -3.54 1.78
CA ASN A 211 -29.39 -3.26 2.85
C ASN A 211 -30.58 -4.24 2.89
N LYS A 212 -30.74 -5.11 1.88
CA LYS A 212 -31.71 -6.22 1.91
C LYS A 212 -31.20 -7.44 2.68
N ILE A 213 -29.92 -7.47 3.05
CA ILE A 213 -29.37 -8.53 3.90
C ILE A 213 -29.97 -8.35 5.31
N PRO A 214 -30.61 -9.37 5.90
CA PRO A 214 -31.28 -9.28 7.19
C PRO A 214 -30.26 -9.33 8.35
N LEU A 215 -29.42 -8.30 8.45
CA LEU A 215 -28.40 -8.15 9.49
C LEU A 215 -28.56 -6.81 10.21
N ASP A 216 -28.68 -6.88 11.53
CA ASP A 216 -28.80 -5.71 12.37
C ASP A 216 -27.55 -4.82 12.28
N GLY A 217 -27.78 -3.50 12.19
CA GLY A 217 -26.71 -2.52 12.19
C GLY A 217 -25.94 -2.36 10.87
N ILE A 218 -26.26 -3.10 9.80
CA ILE A 218 -25.59 -2.95 8.49
C ILE A 218 -25.73 -1.53 7.91
N VAL A 219 -26.83 -0.85 8.25
CA VAL A 219 -27.13 0.54 7.86
C VAL A 219 -26.56 1.58 8.83
N SER A 220 -25.98 1.16 9.96
CA SER A 220 -25.40 2.08 10.93
C SER A 220 -24.27 2.89 10.30
N ASN A 221 -24.15 4.16 10.70
CA ASN A 221 -23.11 5.09 10.28
C ASN A 221 -21.69 4.53 10.46
N GLU A 222 -21.48 3.79 11.55
CA GLU A 222 -20.17 3.22 11.92
C GLU A 222 -19.84 1.91 11.20
N SER A 223 -20.82 1.28 10.56
CA SER A 223 -20.63 0.04 9.82
C SER A 223 -19.83 0.27 8.54
N PHE A 224 -19.02 -0.72 8.17
CA PHE A 224 -18.25 -0.67 6.93
C PHE A 224 -19.20 -0.57 5.72
N LEU A 225 -18.85 0.27 4.75
CA LEU A 225 -19.59 0.39 3.51
C LEU A 225 -19.56 -0.94 2.74
N PHE A 226 -18.34 -1.46 2.53
CA PHE A 226 -18.12 -2.71 1.81
C PHE A 226 -18.01 -3.90 2.76
N VAL A 227 -19.03 -4.77 2.72
CA VAL A 227 -19.15 -5.96 3.58
C VAL A 227 -19.40 -7.22 2.76
N ASN A 228 -19.04 -8.37 3.33
CA ASN A 228 -19.46 -9.67 2.79
C ASN A 228 -20.92 -9.98 3.15
N GLY A 229 -21.45 -11.11 2.68
CA GLY A 229 -22.84 -11.52 2.98
C GLY A 229 -23.15 -11.75 4.46
N LEU A 230 -22.14 -11.78 5.33
CA LEU A 230 -22.26 -11.86 6.79
C LEU A 230 -22.12 -10.48 7.48
N GLY A 231 -22.05 -9.38 6.73
CA GLY A 231 -21.88 -8.03 7.28
C GLY A 231 -20.46 -7.72 7.77
N ASN A 232 -19.51 -8.63 7.58
CA ASN A 232 -18.13 -8.46 8.04
C ASN A 232 -17.29 -7.66 7.04
N LYS A 233 -16.26 -6.98 7.56
CA LYS A 233 -15.23 -6.30 6.75
C LYS A 233 -14.61 -7.28 5.76
N ILE A 234 -14.59 -6.90 4.48
CA ILE A 234 -14.02 -7.75 3.43
C ILE A 234 -12.49 -7.79 3.57
N PRO A 235 -11.86 -8.99 3.60
CA PRO A 235 -10.41 -9.11 3.53
C PRO A 235 -9.87 -8.71 2.15
N LYS A 236 -8.72 -8.03 2.12
CA LYS A 236 -8.04 -7.66 0.86
C LYS A 236 -7.80 -8.86 -0.06
N CYS A 237 -7.40 -10.01 0.51
CA CYS A 237 -7.14 -11.23 -0.25
C CYS A 237 -8.39 -11.74 -1.00
N SER A 238 -9.58 -11.58 -0.42
CA SER A 238 -10.84 -11.97 -1.07
C SER A 238 -11.11 -11.11 -2.30
N VAL A 239 -10.89 -9.79 -2.21
CA VAL A 239 -11.01 -8.89 -3.37
C VAL A 239 -9.96 -9.23 -4.43
N SER A 240 -8.71 -9.48 -4.02
CA SER A 240 -7.64 -9.88 -4.96
C SER A 240 -7.99 -11.16 -5.72
N ARG A 241 -8.60 -12.16 -5.07
CA ARG A 241 -9.02 -13.40 -5.71
C ARG A 241 -10.08 -13.14 -6.79
N TRP A 242 -11.14 -12.41 -6.45
CA TRP A 242 -12.19 -12.08 -7.42
C TRP A 242 -11.69 -11.19 -8.55
N PHE A 243 -10.75 -10.29 -8.27
CA PHE A 243 -10.14 -9.47 -9.29
C PHE A 243 -9.36 -10.28 -10.33
N ILE A 244 -8.60 -11.29 -9.89
CA ILE A 244 -7.88 -12.19 -10.81
C ILE A 244 -8.86 -12.95 -11.70
N ILE A 245 -9.95 -13.46 -11.13
CA ILE A 245 -11.02 -14.13 -11.91
C ILE A 245 -11.62 -13.16 -12.94
N ALA A 246 -11.88 -11.91 -12.56
CA ALA A 246 -12.40 -10.89 -13.46
C ALA A 246 -11.39 -10.53 -14.58
N LEU A 247 -10.08 -10.49 -14.29
CA LEU A 247 -9.04 -10.29 -15.32
C LEU A 247 -9.05 -11.43 -16.34
N GLU A 248 -9.11 -12.68 -15.89
CA GLU A 248 -9.17 -13.86 -16.75
C GLU A 248 -10.41 -13.82 -17.65
N MET A 249 -11.58 -13.52 -17.07
CA MET A 249 -12.83 -13.35 -17.83
C MET A 249 -12.78 -12.18 -18.83
N ALA A 250 -12.04 -11.12 -18.52
CA ALA A 250 -11.86 -9.97 -19.40
C ALA A 250 -10.80 -10.19 -20.50
N GLY A 251 -10.17 -11.37 -20.54
CA GLY A 251 -9.09 -11.69 -21.47
C GLY A 251 -7.81 -10.90 -21.19
N ILE A 252 -7.62 -10.43 -19.96
CA ILE A 252 -6.43 -9.67 -19.54
C ILE A 252 -5.45 -10.64 -18.88
N ARG A 253 -4.29 -10.82 -19.50
CA ARG A 253 -3.32 -11.85 -19.10
C ARG A 253 -2.73 -11.59 -17.72
N TYR A 254 -3.02 -12.49 -16.78
CA TYR A 254 -2.36 -12.57 -15.47
C TYR A 254 -1.35 -13.73 -15.48
N ASN A 255 -0.07 -13.44 -15.22
CA ASN A 255 1.01 -14.42 -15.34
C ASN A 255 1.37 -15.12 -14.01
N GLY A 256 0.65 -14.83 -12.91
CA GLY A 256 0.90 -15.40 -11.59
C GLY A 256 2.17 -14.87 -10.92
N ASN A 257 2.44 -15.30 -9.68
CA ASN A 257 3.67 -14.99 -8.92
C ASN A 257 4.02 -13.48 -8.85
N GLY A 258 3.03 -12.61 -8.73
CA GLY A 258 3.22 -11.16 -8.71
C GLY A 258 3.54 -10.54 -10.08
N LYS A 259 3.48 -11.33 -11.16
CA LYS A 259 3.65 -10.89 -12.54
C LYS A 259 2.29 -10.73 -13.21
N GLY A 260 2.06 -9.56 -13.79
CA GLY A 260 0.82 -9.19 -14.46
C GLY A 260 0.06 -8.06 -13.73
N PRO A 261 -1.14 -7.71 -14.22
CA PRO A 261 -1.91 -6.60 -13.69
C PRO A 261 -2.43 -6.89 -12.27
N ARG A 262 -2.37 -5.88 -11.42
CA ARG A 262 -2.72 -5.92 -10.00
C ARG A 262 -3.85 -4.93 -9.73
N LEU A 263 -4.55 -5.13 -8.61
CA LEU A 263 -5.53 -4.16 -8.10
C LEU A 263 -4.93 -2.76 -7.92
N HIS A 264 -3.65 -2.65 -7.55
CA HIS A 264 -3.00 -1.35 -7.38
C HIS A 264 -2.78 -0.63 -8.72
N ASP A 265 -2.77 -1.38 -9.82
CA ASP A 265 -2.54 -0.79 -11.14
C ASP A 265 -3.77 -0.02 -11.63
N LEU A 266 -4.96 -0.27 -11.08
CA LEU A 266 -6.13 0.61 -11.29
C LEU A 266 -5.86 2.03 -10.80
N ARG A 267 -5.15 2.19 -9.68
CA ARG A 267 -4.71 3.50 -9.20
C ARG A 267 -3.66 4.10 -10.12
N HIS A 268 -2.76 3.27 -10.65
CA HIS A 268 -1.78 3.77 -11.61
C HIS A 268 -2.48 4.30 -12.87
N THR A 269 -3.47 3.58 -13.40
CA THR A 269 -4.32 4.05 -14.50
C THR A 269 -5.09 5.32 -14.13
N ALA A 270 -5.73 5.38 -12.96
CA ALA A 270 -6.46 6.58 -12.52
C ALA A 270 -5.56 7.81 -12.50
N ALA A 271 -4.33 7.67 -12.02
CA ALA A 271 -3.32 8.73 -12.00
C ALA A 271 -2.95 9.20 -13.42
N VAL A 272 -2.65 8.26 -14.31
CA VAL A 272 -2.27 8.55 -15.70
C VAL A 272 -3.43 9.22 -16.45
N ARG A 273 -4.66 8.72 -16.31
CA ARG A 273 -5.86 9.34 -16.91
C ARG A 273 -6.13 10.74 -16.36
N ALA A 274 -5.94 10.96 -15.06
CA ALA A 274 -6.06 12.28 -14.47
C ALA A 274 -5.02 13.26 -15.06
N PHE A 275 -3.77 12.83 -15.23
CA PHE A 275 -2.74 13.61 -15.93
C PHE A 275 -3.13 13.89 -17.38
N GLU A 276 -3.51 12.86 -18.15
CA GLU A 276 -3.95 13.01 -19.55
C GLU A 276 -5.07 14.03 -19.69
N ASN A 277 -6.09 13.96 -18.82
CA ASN A 277 -7.23 14.89 -18.86
C ASN A 277 -6.81 16.32 -18.55
N LEU A 278 -5.96 16.53 -17.53
CA LEU A 278 -5.48 17.86 -17.17
C LEU A 278 -4.61 18.46 -18.29
N VAL A 279 -3.69 17.68 -18.84
CA VAL A 279 -2.80 18.13 -19.92
C VAL A 279 -3.60 18.39 -21.21
N SER A 280 -4.56 17.52 -21.54
CA SER A 280 -5.43 17.71 -22.72
C SER A 280 -6.36 18.93 -22.57
N SER A 281 -6.63 19.38 -21.33
CA SER A 281 -7.34 20.63 -21.05
C SER A 281 -6.46 21.89 -21.18
N GLY A 282 -5.22 21.75 -21.64
CA GLY A 282 -4.28 22.85 -21.85
C GLY A 282 -3.50 23.27 -20.60
N LYS A 283 -3.57 22.51 -19.50
CA LYS A 283 -2.78 22.80 -18.29
C LYS A 283 -1.33 22.37 -18.49
N ASP A 284 -0.41 23.17 -17.96
CA ASP A 284 1.00 22.82 -17.94
C ASP A 284 1.22 21.49 -17.15
N PRO A 285 1.89 20.48 -17.75
CA PRO A 285 2.15 19.19 -17.12
C PRO A 285 2.82 19.24 -15.75
N TYR A 286 3.71 20.20 -15.48
CA TYR A 286 4.37 20.32 -14.17
C TYR A 286 3.43 20.91 -13.12
N SER A 287 2.58 21.87 -13.50
CA SER A 287 1.51 22.39 -12.64
C SER A 287 0.45 21.35 -12.26
N CYS A 288 0.38 20.24 -13.02
CA CYS A 288 -0.52 19.12 -12.75
C CYS A 288 0.02 18.17 -11.66
N ILE A 289 1.34 18.13 -11.42
CA ILE A 289 1.95 17.21 -10.44
C ILE A 289 1.34 17.38 -9.03
N PRO A 290 1.23 18.59 -8.46
CA PRO A 290 0.62 18.77 -7.14
C PRO A 290 -0.87 18.39 -7.12
N GLN A 291 -1.61 18.67 -8.20
CA GLN A 291 -3.03 18.32 -8.32
C GLN A 291 -3.23 16.80 -8.28
N VAL A 292 -2.45 16.06 -9.06
CA VAL A 292 -2.51 14.59 -9.06
C VAL A 292 -1.96 13.99 -7.76
N ALA A 293 -0.93 14.60 -7.16
CA ALA A 293 -0.45 14.22 -5.83
C ALA A 293 -1.53 14.32 -4.76
N LEU A 294 -2.30 15.42 -4.77
CA LEU A 294 -3.41 15.64 -3.86
C LEU A 294 -4.52 14.61 -4.08
N PHE A 295 -4.95 14.42 -5.34
CA PHE A 295 -5.95 13.41 -5.72
C PHE A 295 -5.58 12.01 -5.21
N LEU A 296 -4.31 11.62 -5.40
CA LEU A 296 -3.81 10.31 -4.97
C LEU A 296 -3.48 10.25 -3.47
N GLY A 297 -3.32 11.38 -2.78
CA GLY A 297 -2.85 11.45 -1.39
C GLY A 297 -1.40 10.98 -1.25
N HIS A 298 -0.52 11.44 -2.15
CA HIS A 298 0.93 11.27 -2.02
C HIS A 298 1.52 12.26 -1.02
N THR A 299 2.47 11.80 -0.21
CA THR A 299 3.21 12.64 0.74
C THR A 299 4.45 13.27 0.12
N SER A 300 4.88 12.78 -1.05
CA SER A 300 6.05 13.27 -1.78
C SER A 300 5.70 13.46 -3.25
N TYR A 301 6.09 14.61 -3.80
CA TYR A 301 5.92 14.92 -5.21
C TYR A 301 6.68 13.95 -6.13
N LYS A 302 7.80 13.35 -5.66
CA LYS A 302 8.55 12.31 -6.41
C LYS A 302 7.67 11.12 -6.77
N GLN A 303 6.69 10.77 -5.91
CA GLN A 303 5.72 9.70 -6.19
C GLN A 303 4.78 10.06 -7.35
N SER A 304 4.48 11.35 -7.52
CA SER A 304 3.61 11.86 -8.59
C SER A 304 4.36 12.15 -9.88
N GLU A 305 5.62 12.61 -9.80
CA GLU A 305 6.51 12.81 -10.96
C GLU A 305 6.68 11.52 -11.79
N TYR A 306 6.69 10.37 -11.11
CA TYR A 306 6.70 9.06 -11.74
C TYR A 306 5.57 8.90 -12.79
N TYR A 307 4.37 9.39 -12.48
CA TYR A 307 3.22 9.31 -13.38
C TYR A 307 3.31 10.30 -14.54
N LEU A 308 3.96 11.45 -14.35
CA LEU A 308 4.24 12.37 -15.45
C LEU A 308 5.16 11.69 -16.49
N ARG A 309 6.24 11.04 -16.03
CA ARG A 309 7.16 10.30 -16.92
C ARG A 309 6.45 9.13 -17.62
N LEU A 310 5.60 8.41 -16.90
CA LEU A 310 4.83 7.31 -17.47
C LEU A 310 3.81 7.79 -18.52
N THR A 311 3.15 8.92 -18.24
CA THR A 311 2.21 9.56 -19.18
C THR A 311 2.94 10.06 -20.43
N ALA A 312 4.12 10.66 -20.27
CA ALA A 312 4.96 11.10 -21.40
C ALA A 312 5.36 9.94 -22.31
N ALA A 313 5.74 8.81 -21.72
CA ALA A 313 6.12 7.61 -22.46
C ALA A 313 4.95 7.00 -23.25
N MET A 314 3.73 7.06 -22.70
CA MET A 314 2.54 6.52 -23.36
C MET A 314 1.92 7.48 -24.38
N HIS A 315 2.00 8.79 -24.13
CA HIS A 315 1.40 9.83 -24.96
C HIS A 315 2.41 10.94 -25.29
N PRO A 316 3.44 10.65 -26.13
CA PRO A 316 4.49 11.62 -26.45
C PRO A 316 3.95 12.92 -27.07
N ASN A 317 2.84 12.81 -27.81
CA ASN A 317 2.19 13.96 -28.45
C ASN A 317 1.47 14.90 -27.47
N LEU A 318 1.03 14.40 -26.30
CA LEU A 318 0.41 15.22 -25.26
C LEU A 318 1.45 16.03 -24.48
N ILE A 319 2.70 15.55 -24.47
CA ILE A 319 3.83 16.16 -23.76
C ILE A 319 4.92 16.51 -24.79
N LYS A 320 4.53 17.21 -25.87
CA LYS A 320 5.50 17.97 -26.66
C LYS A 320 5.91 19.19 -25.84
N MET A 321 6.75 18.97 -24.83
CA MET A 321 7.34 20.03 -24.03
C MET A 321 8.67 20.43 -24.65
N ASP A 322 8.80 21.73 -24.87
CA ASP A 322 9.99 22.46 -25.24
C ASP A 322 11.20 22.01 -24.40
N ASP A 323 12.29 21.62 -25.08
CA ASP A 323 13.53 21.11 -24.46
C ASP A 323 14.14 22.12 -23.44
N SER A 324 13.73 23.39 -23.53
CA SER A 324 14.11 24.48 -22.63
C SER A 324 13.68 24.25 -21.17
N VAL A 325 12.53 23.59 -20.92
CA VAL A 325 11.99 23.37 -19.56
C VAL A 325 12.54 22.08 -18.93
N VAL A 326 12.88 21.09 -19.75
CA VAL A 326 13.42 19.79 -19.31
C VAL A 326 14.87 19.92 -18.81
N GLY A 327 15.64 20.85 -19.38
CA GLY A 327 17.04 21.10 -19.00
C GLY A 327 17.24 21.49 -17.53
N ASP A 328 16.32 22.26 -16.97
CA ASP A 328 16.44 22.77 -15.60
C ASP A 328 16.07 21.72 -14.54
N ILE A 329 15.11 20.84 -14.84
CA ILE A 329 14.72 19.76 -13.92
C ILE A 329 15.73 18.61 -13.94
N ILE A 330 16.37 18.32 -15.09
CA ILE A 330 17.50 17.37 -15.13
C ILE A 330 18.67 17.90 -14.28
N LYS A 331 18.92 19.21 -14.30
CA LYS A 331 19.90 19.85 -13.40
C LYS A 331 19.49 19.73 -11.93
N ILE A 332 18.23 20.03 -11.58
CA ILE A 332 17.73 19.90 -10.20
C ILE A 332 17.78 18.44 -9.72
N ASN A 333 17.39 17.46 -10.54
CA ASN A 333 17.47 16.05 -10.19
C ASN A 333 18.92 15.58 -10.02
N LYS A 334 19.86 16.04 -10.85
CA LYS A 334 21.29 15.79 -10.64
C LYS A 334 21.80 16.43 -9.34
N ILE A 335 21.32 17.62 -8.99
CA ILE A 335 21.64 18.29 -7.71
C ILE A 335 21.04 17.54 -6.52
N LEU A 336 19.80 17.05 -6.62
CA LEU A 336 19.16 16.26 -5.57
C LEU A 336 19.83 14.90 -5.39
N GLU A 337 20.20 14.21 -6.48
CA GLU A 337 20.99 12.97 -6.43
C GLU A 337 22.40 13.21 -5.88
N TYR A 338 23.02 14.34 -6.21
CA TYR A 338 24.30 14.76 -5.63
C TYR A 338 24.16 15.01 -4.13
N ASN A 339 23.12 15.73 -3.68
CA ASN A 339 22.86 16.01 -2.28
C ASN A 339 22.51 14.74 -1.47
N GLU A 340 21.77 13.79 -2.06
CA GLU A 340 21.53 12.48 -1.44
C GLU A 340 22.83 11.67 -1.32
N LYS A 341 23.72 11.70 -2.33
CA LYS A 341 25.05 11.07 -2.27
C LYS A 341 25.97 11.74 -1.23
N GLN A 342 25.89 13.05 -1.06
CA GLN A 342 26.65 13.78 -0.04
C GLN A 342 26.15 13.48 1.38
N LYS A 343 24.83 13.39 1.59
CA LYS A 343 24.26 12.94 2.87
C LYS A 343 24.65 11.51 3.25
N ILE A 344 24.84 10.64 2.26
CA ILE A 344 25.35 9.27 2.48
C ILE A 344 26.83 9.32 2.91
N LYS A 345 27.64 10.22 2.35
CA LYS A 345 29.05 10.41 2.75
C LYS A 345 29.22 11.08 4.11
N GLU A 346 28.37 12.04 4.47
CA GLU A 346 28.41 12.70 5.79
C GLU A 346 27.89 11.78 6.92
N GLY A 347 27.06 10.79 6.59
CA GLY A 347 26.63 9.74 7.52
C GLY A 347 27.66 8.62 7.77
N GLU A 348 28.84 8.67 7.13
CA GLU A 348 29.97 7.76 7.40
C GLU A 348 30.97 8.33 8.43
N LEU A 349 30.69 9.51 9.02
CA LEU A 349 31.54 10.17 10.01
C LEU A 349 30.99 10.18 11.45
N TYR A 350 29.91 9.44 11.75
CA TYR A 350 29.43 9.24 13.13
C TYR A 350 28.89 7.84 13.39
#